data_AF-A0A540WHP6-F1
#
_entry.id   AF-A0A540WHP6-F1
#
_cell.length_a   1.000
_cell.length_b   1.000
_cell.length_c   1.000
_cell.angle_alpha   90.00
_cell.angle_beta   90.00
_cell.angle_gamma   90.00
#
_symmetry.space_group_name_H-M   'P 1'
#
loop_
_entity.id
_entity.type
_entity.pdbx_description
1 polymer ?
#
loop_
_entity_poly.entity_id
_entity_poly.type
_entity_poly.pdbx_seq_one_letter_code
_entity_poly.pdbx_strand_id
1 'polypeptide(L)' 'AVQLFERSLEVAVKGLAVGAGKPGARYLGAAEVRWRFLGGKFYALGTGGTLLFPTTDGTLRPGAFASVGLGVDNAR' A
#
# COMPACT_ATOMS: atom_id res chain seq x y z
N ALA A 1 3.19 9.38 -6.36
CA ALA A 1 3.47 8.26 -7.28
C ALA A 1 4.62 8.69 -8.18
N VAL A 2 5.59 7.81 -8.43
CA VAL A 2 6.68 8.05 -9.38
C VAL A 2 6.52 7.01 -10.49
N GLN A 3 6.41 7.47 -11.74
CA GLN A 3 6.25 6.63 -12.92
C GLN A 3 7.60 6.58 -13.64
N LEU A 4 8.29 5.45 -13.58
CA LEU A 4 9.62 5.30 -14.17
C LEU A 4 9.58 4.53 -15.50
N PHE A 5 10.05 5.24 -16.52
CA PHE A 5 10.71 4.84 -17.76
C PHE A 5 9.98 4.11 -18.91
N GLU A 6 8.86 3.41 -18.74
CA GLU A 6 8.14 2.86 -19.92
C GLU A 6 6.63 2.69 -19.69
N ARG A 7 5.88 3.75 -19.33
CA ARG A 7 4.39 3.78 -19.25
C ARG A 7 3.67 2.66 -18.45
N SER A 8 4.37 1.68 -17.91
CA SER A 8 3.82 0.37 -17.51
C SER A 8 4.04 0.05 -16.05
N LEU A 9 4.92 0.80 -15.36
CA LEU A 9 5.17 0.65 -13.93
C LEU A 9 4.86 1.94 -13.18
N GLU A 10 4.04 1.81 -12.13
CA GLU A 10 3.78 2.86 -11.16
C GLU A 10 4.13 2.38 -9.75
N VAL A 11 4.86 3.22 -9.01
CA VAL A 11 5.17 2.99 -7.60
C VAL A 11 4.63 4.15 -6.77
N ALA A 12 3.96 3.82 -5.67
CA ALA A 12 3.44 4.78 -4.71
C ALA A 12 3.82 4.38 -3.28
N VAL A 13 4.13 5.37 -2.46
CA VAL A 13 4.35 5.20 -1.03
C VAL A 13 3.27 6.00 -0.31
N LYS A 14 2.61 5.37 0.66
CA LYS A 14 1.53 5.96 1.46
C LYS A 14 1.84 5.79 2.94
N GLY A 15 1.82 6.88 3.69
CA GLY A 15 1.81 6.86 5.15
C GLY A 15 0.43 7.31 5.64
N LEU A 16 -0.22 6.50 6.46
CA LEU A 16 -1.50 6.83 7.09
C LEU A 16 -1.34 6.79 8.61
N ALA A 17 -1.67 7.89 9.29
CA ALA A 17 -1.77 7.95 10.73
C ALA A 17 -3.25 7.93 11.15
N VAL A 18 -3.65 6.95 11.96
CA VAL A 18 -5.02 6.81 12.49
C VAL A 18 -4.98 7.07 13.99
N GLY A 19 -5.72 8.08 14.47
CA GLY A 19 -5.84 8.39 15.90
C GLY A 19 -4.87 9.47 16.44
N ALA A 20 -4.65 10.55 15.68
CA ALA A 20 -3.74 11.67 16.02
C ALA A 20 -4.23 12.58 17.18
N GLY A 21 -4.60 11.98 18.32
CA GLY A 21 -5.03 12.71 19.52
C GLY A 21 -5.48 11.84 20.70
N LYS A 22 -5.27 10.51 20.66
CA LYS A 22 -5.66 9.58 21.73
C LYS A 22 -4.52 8.61 22.07
N PRO A 23 -4.39 8.20 23.35
CA PRO A 23 -3.56 7.04 23.71
C PRO A 23 -4.02 5.82 22.91
N GLY A 24 -3.13 5.21 22.11
CA GLY A 24 -3.44 4.07 21.23
C GLY A 24 -3.48 4.36 19.72
N ALA A 25 -2.87 5.47 19.26
CA ALA A 25 -2.73 5.80 17.83
C ALA A 25 -2.10 4.66 17.02
N ARG A 26 -2.67 4.39 15.84
CA ARG A 26 -2.25 3.33 14.91
C ARG A 26 -1.61 3.96 13.69
N TYR A 27 -0.38 3.58 13.41
CA TYR A 27 0.32 4.02 12.21
C TYR A 27 0.34 2.88 11.19
N LEU A 28 0.04 3.23 9.94
CA LEU A 28 0.15 2.34 8.79
C LEU A 28 1.15 2.96 7.81
N GLY A 29 2.27 2.28 7.59
CA GLY A 29 3.18 2.56 6.49
C GLY A 29 2.94 1.55 5.39
N ALA A 30 2.70 1.99 4.16
CA ALA A 30 2.45 1.10 3.03
C ALA A 30 3.19 1.55 1.77
N ALA A 31 3.64 0.57 1.00
CA ALA A 31 4.13 0.73 -0.36
C ALA A 31 3.21 -0.04 -1.32
N GLU A 32 2.90 0.60 -2.43
CA GLU A 32 2.08 0.06 -3.51
C GLU A 32 2.89 0.05 -4.80
N VAL A 33 2.84 -1.06 -5.52
CA VAL A 33 3.48 -1.24 -6.82
C VAL A 33 2.43 -1.76 -7.79
N ARG A 34 2.22 -1.04 -8.89
CA ARG A 34 1.30 -1.42 -9.95
C ARG A 34 2.05 -1.66 -11.24
N TRP A 35 1.91 -2.88 -11.77
CA TRP A 35 2.52 -3.29 -13.03
C TRP A 35 1.46 -3.53 -14.09
N ARG A 36 1.66 -2.96 -15.28
CA ARG A 36 0.77 -3.07 -16.42
C ARG A 36 1.35 -3.99 -17.49
N PHE A 37 0.49 -4.83 -18.03
CA PHE A 37 0.77 -5.82 -19.07
C PHE A 37 -0.18 -5.62 -20.25
N LEU A 38 0.10 -6.26 -21.39
CA LEU A 38 -0.77 -6.26 -22.57
C LEU A 38 -1.18 -4.85 -23.06
N GLY A 39 -0.21 -3.93 -23.14
CA GLY A 39 -0.48 -2.55 -23.58
C GLY A 39 -1.34 -1.73 -22.60
N GLY A 40 -1.38 -2.12 -21.32
CA GLY A 40 -2.16 -1.44 -20.29
C GLY A 40 -3.51 -2.08 -19.98
N LYS A 41 -3.93 -3.11 -20.71
CA LYS A 41 -5.25 -3.75 -20.52
C LYS A 41 -5.34 -4.65 -19.30
N PHE A 42 -4.24 -5.25 -18.87
CA PHE A 42 -4.19 -6.09 -17.67
C PHE A 42 -3.16 -5.52 -16.70
N TYR A 43 -3.43 -5.58 -15.41
CA TYR A 43 -2.48 -5.13 -14.41
C TYR A 43 -2.46 -6.03 -13.18
N ALA A 44 -1.29 -6.08 -12.55
CA ALA A 44 -1.10 -6.60 -11.21
C ALA A 44 -0.82 -5.44 -10.27
N LEU A 45 -1.41 -5.49 -9.08
CA LEU A 45 -1.16 -4.59 -7.97
C LEU A 45 -0.60 -5.40 -6.81
N GLY A 46 0.56 -5.02 -6.31
CA GLY A 46 1.08 -5.49 -5.03
C GLY A 46 1.06 -4.35 -4.02
N THR A 47 0.55 -4.61 -2.82
CA THR A 47 0.63 -3.68 -1.69
C THR A 47 1.22 -4.39 -0.49
N GLY A 48 2.10 -3.72 0.23
CA GLY A 48 2.63 -4.25 1.48
C GLY A 48 3.04 -3.15 2.43
N GLY A 49 3.10 -3.48 3.72
CA GLY A 49 3.36 -2.46 4.72
C GLY A 49 3.44 -2.97 6.14
N THR A 50 3.68 -2.01 7.03
CA THR A 50 3.71 -2.23 8.48
C THR A 50 2.49 -1.57 9.12
N LEU A 51 1.96 -2.25 10.14
CA LEU A 51 0.87 -1.82 10.99
C LEU A 51 1.37 -1.76 12.42
N LEU A 52 1.05 -0.69 13.15
CA LEU A 52 1.36 -0.62 14.58
C LEU A 52 0.09 -0.86 15.40
N PHE A 53 0.09 -1.95 16.17
CA PHE A 53 -1.02 -2.33 17.05
C PHE A 53 -0.72 -1.94 18.50
N PRO A 54 -1.67 -1.30 19.20
CA PRO A 54 -1.48 -0.99 20.62
C PRO A 54 -1.52 -2.26 21.47
N THR A 55 -0.59 -2.38 22.42
CA THR A 55 -0.63 -3.39 23.48
C THR A 55 -1.25 -2.81 24.76
N THR A 56 -1.56 -3.67 25.74
CA THR A 56 -2.17 -3.28 27.02
C THR A 56 -1.27 -2.36 27.86
N ASP A 57 0.05 -2.44 27.67
CA ASP A 57 1.10 -1.64 28.30
C ASP A 57 1.44 -0.35 27.52
N GLY A 58 0.75 -0.08 26.40
CA GLY A 58 0.92 1.14 25.60
C GLY A 58 2.10 1.11 24.62
N THR A 59 2.85 0.00 24.55
CA THR A 59 3.85 -0.21 23.51
C THR A 59 3.16 -0.52 22.17
N LEU A 60 3.83 -0.18 21.07
CA LEU A 60 3.32 -0.51 19.72
C LEU A 60 3.97 -1.81 19.27
N ARG A 61 3.16 -2.83 19.02
CA ARG A 61 3.59 -4.08 18.40
C ARG A 61 3.55 -3.92 16.88
N PRO A 62 4.69 -4.05 16.18
CA PRO A 62 4.70 -4.07 14.73
C PRO A 62 4.01 -5.33 14.20
N GLY A 63 3.17 -5.14 13.19
CA GLY A 63 2.64 -6.17 12.32
C GLY A 63 2.95 -5.83 10.87
N ALA A 64 2.77 -6.80 9.98
CA ALA A 64 2.96 -6.64 8.55
C ALA A 64 1.71 -7.09 7.81
N PHE A 65 1.47 -6.48 6.65
CA PHE A 65 0.49 -6.97 5.70
C PHE A 65 1.08 -7.00 4.31
N ALA A 66 0.58 -7.93 3.50
CA ALA A 66 0.85 -8.02 2.08
C ALA A 66 -0.44 -8.40 1.38
N SER A 67 -0.71 -7.78 0.25
CA SER A 67 -1.82 -8.11 -0.64
C SER A 67 -1.38 -8.05 -2.09
N VAL A 68 -2.01 -8.89 -2.90
CA VAL A 68 -1.84 -8.91 -4.34
C VAL A 68 -3.21 -8.92 -5.00
N GLY A 69 -3.33 -8.19 -6.09
CA GLY A 69 -4.55 -8.09 -6.88
C GLY A 69 -4.23 -8.09 -8.37
N LEU A 70 -5.19 -8.57 -9.16
CA LEU A 70 -5.13 -8.53 -10.61
C LEU A 70 -6.39 -7.85 -11.13
N GLY A 71 -6.25 -7.08 -12.21
CA GLY A 71 -7.37 -6.34 -12.79
C GLY A 71 -7.18 -6.12 -14.29
N VAL A 72 -8.25 -5.69 -14.94
CA VAL A 72 -8.26 -5.29 -16.34
C VAL A 72 -8.76 -3.85 -16.46
N ASP A 73 -8.08 -3.06 -17.30
CA ASP A 73 -8.55 -1.73 -17.66
C ASP A 73 -9.55 -1.89 -18.81
N ASN A 74 -10.83 -1.62 -18.56
CA ASN A 74 -11.85 -1.55 -19.61
C ASN A 74 -11.76 -0.18 -20.29
N ALA A 75 -10.80 -0.03 -21.21
CA ALA A 75 -10.75 1.13 -22.09
C ALA A 75 -11.87 0.99 -23.14
N ARG A 76 -12.93 1.80 -22.97
CA ARG A 76 -14.00 1.98 -23.96
C ARG A 76 -13.47 2.56 -25.25
#